data_AF-R6HVS0-F1
#
_entry.id   AF-R6HVS0-F1
#
_cell.length_a   1.000
_cell.length_b   1.000
_cell.length_c   1.000
_cell.angle_alpha   90.00
_cell.angle_beta   90.00
_cell.angle_gamma   90.00
#
_symmetry.space_group_name_H-M   'P 1'
#
loop_
_entity.id
_entity.type
_entity.pdbx_description
1 polymer ?
#
loop_
_entity_poly.entity_id
_entity_poly.type
_entity_poly.pdbx_seq_one_letter_code
_entity_poly.pdbx_strand_id
1 'polypeptide(L)'
;MIAANLLRGKHKTDFTPNVDCGDFVIIINTDQAILTGKKPEQKMYRRHSGWIGGLKETKARLMMEKRSDYAMELAVKGMLPKNTLGRAALTRLKLFKGAEHKHAAQKPEPWTQD
;
A
#
# COMPACT_ATOMS: atom_id res chain seq x y z
N MET A 1 -0.23 -2.05 9.28
CA MET A 1 -1.69 -2.22 9.46
C MET A 1 -2.45 -0.90 9.39
N ILE A 2 -1.88 0.21 9.89
CA ILE A 2 -2.55 1.51 10.02
C ILE A 2 -3.17 2.04 8.74
N ALA A 3 -2.40 2.14 7.65
CA ALA A 3 -2.94 2.59 6.37
C ALA A 3 -4.14 1.75 5.90
N ALA A 4 -4.11 0.43 6.08
CA ALA A 4 -5.24 -0.44 5.72
C ALA A 4 -6.46 -0.27 6.64
N ASN A 5 -6.27 0.12 7.89
CA ASN A 5 -7.36 0.43 8.82
C ASN A 5 -8.01 1.79 8.50
N LEU A 6 -7.20 2.80 8.14
CA LEU A 6 -7.67 4.11 7.68
C LEU A 6 -8.48 3.98 6.38
N LEU A 7 -7.94 3.25 5.39
CA LEU A 7 -8.65 2.98 4.12
C LEU A 7 -9.97 2.21 4.31
N ARG A 8 -10.13 1.49 5.41
CA ARG A 8 -11.36 0.75 5.72
C ARG A 8 -12.31 1.54 6.63
N GLY A 9 -11.84 2.62 7.26
CA GLY A 9 -12.63 3.39 8.22
C GLY A 9 -12.77 2.71 9.58
N LYS A 10 -11.94 1.70 9.91
CA LYS A 10 -12.03 0.95 11.19
C LYS A 10 -11.80 1.78 12.45
N HIS A 11 -11.21 2.97 12.29
CA HIS A 11 -10.95 3.89 13.38
C HIS A 11 -12.18 4.77 13.71
N LYS A 12 -13.19 4.80 12.83
CA LYS A 12 -14.44 5.54 13.05
C LYS A 12 -15.45 4.66 13.78
N THR A 13 -16.26 5.29 14.63
CA THR A 13 -17.38 4.63 15.33
C THR A 13 -18.46 4.14 14.35
N ASP A 14 -18.61 4.83 13.23
CA ASP A 14 -19.67 4.59 12.24
C ASP A 14 -19.31 3.48 11.24
N PHE A 15 -18.28 2.69 11.55
CA PHE A 15 -17.80 1.62 10.70
C PHE A 15 -18.90 0.58 10.46
N THR A 16 -19.26 0.41 9.19
CA THR A 16 -20.22 -0.61 8.77
C THR A 16 -19.57 -1.52 7.73
N PRO A 17 -19.58 -2.87 7.91
CA PRO A 17 -18.80 -3.77 7.07
C PRO A 17 -19.25 -3.89 5.60
N ASN A 18 -20.50 -3.54 5.30
CA ASN A 18 -21.09 -3.60 3.95
C ASN A 18 -21.00 -2.27 3.18
N VAL A 19 -20.63 -1.17 3.83
CA VAL A 19 -20.52 0.17 3.24
C VAL A 19 -19.07 0.64 3.27
N ASP A 20 -18.71 1.50 2.32
CA ASP A 20 -17.40 2.12 2.32
C ASP A 20 -17.36 3.38 3.21
N CYS A 21 -16.74 3.26 4.39
CA CYS A 21 -16.59 4.34 5.37
C CYS A 21 -15.14 4.85 5.49
N GLY A 22 -14.24 4.42 4.60
CA GLY A 22 -12.81 4.72 4.69
C GLY A 22 -12.40 6.12 4.24
N ASP A 23 -11.17 6.50 4.58
CA ASP A 23 -10.58 7.79 4.18
C ASP A 23 -9.55 7.65 3.06
N PHE A 24 -9.20 8.78 2.47
CA PHE A 24 -8.07 8.88 1.55
C PHE A 24 -6.77 8.88 2.34
N VAL A 25 -5.82 8.06 1.91
CA VAL A 25 -4.52 7.93 2.58
C VAL A 25 -3.42 8.25 1.59
N ILE A 26 -2.60 9.24 1.94
CA ILE A 26 -1.40 9.62 1.19
C ILE A 26 -0.19 9.14 1.98
N ILE A 27 0.63 8.28 1.38
CA ILE A 27 1.91 7.84 1.95
C ILE A 27 3.03 8.48 1.12
N ILE A 28 3.84 9.31 1.76
CA ILE A 28 5.04 9.93 1.19
C ILE A 28 6.30 9.16 1.61
N ASN A 29 7.43 9.43 0.98
CA ASN A 29 8.74 8.84 1.28
C ASN A 29 8.76 7.30 1.25
N THR A 30 8.06 6.67 0.30
CA THR A 30 8.05 5.20 0.21
C THR A 30 9.42 4.59 -0.07
N ASP A 31 10.37 5.35 -0.66
CA ASP A 31 11.76 4.93 -0.88
C ASP A 31 12.52 4.68 0.43
N GLN A 32 12.15 5.39 1.50
CA GLN A 32 12.83 5.30 2.80
C GLN A 32 12.24 4.21 3.71
N ALA A 33 11.31 3.40 3.20
CA ALA A 33 10.69 2.34 4.00
C ALA A 33 11.72 1.25 4.34
N ILE A 34 11.94 1.03 5.65
CA ILE A 34 12.95 0.10 6.16
C ILE A 34 12.39 -1.33 6.21
N LEU A 35 13.11 -2.26 5.58
CA LEU A 35 12.88 -3.69 5.73
C LEU A 35 13.81 -4.25 6.80
N THR A 36 13.26 -4.88 7.83
CA THR A 36 14.05 -5.42 8.95
C THR A 36 14.75 -6.74 8.61
N GLY A 37 15.94 -6.96 9.19
CA GLY A 37 16.71 -8.20 9.06
C GLY A 37 17.15 -8.51 7.62
N LYS A 38 17.19 -9.80 7.24
CA LYS A 38 17.60 -10.26 5.90
C LYS A 38 16.47 -10.24 4.85
N LYS A 39 15.36 -9.56 5.14
CA LYS A 39 14.19 -9.44 4.23
C LYS A 39 14.51 -8.84 2.86
N PRO A 40 15.40 -7.82 2.71
CA PRO A 40 15.70 -7.27 1.39
C PRO A 40 16.18 -8.32 0.38
N GLU A 41 16.89 -9.34 0.85
CA GLU A 41 17.52 -10.36 0.01
C GLU A 41 16.68 -11.63 -0.11
N GLN A 42 16.02 -12.03 0.99
CA GLN A 42 15.28 -13.28 1.06
C GLN A 42 13.84 -13.15 0.54
N LYS A 43 13.22 -11.96 0.65
CA LYS A 43 11.84 -11.77 0.21
C LYS A 43 11.80 -11.65 -1.31
N MET A 44 11.11 -12.59 -1.94
CA MET A 44 10.89 -12.63 -3.38
C MET A 44 9.45 -12.23 -3.74
N TYR A 45 9.29 -11.27 -4.64
CA TYR A 45 8.02 -10.97 -5.30
C TYR A 45 7.89 -11.85 -6.53
N ARG A 46 6.86 -12.70 -6.54
CA ARG A 46 6.59 -13.65 -7.62
C ARG A 46 5.34 -13.24 -8.39
N ARG A 47 5.41 -13.31 -9.71
CA ARG A 47 4.23 -13.22 -10.59
C ARG A 47 4.35 -14.22 -11.73
N HIS A 48 3.23 -14.74 -12.19
CA HIS A 48 3.18 -15.69 -13.29
C HIS A 48 2.40 -15.06 -14.45
N SER A 49 2.86 -15.24 -15.68
CA SER A 49 2.17 -14.72 -16.87
C SER A 49 1.00 -15.57 -17.34
N GLY A 50 0.90 -16.82 -16.89
CA GLY A 50 -0.09 -17.81 -17.35
C GLY A 50 0.46 -18.82 -18.37
N TRP A 51 1.63 -18.54 -18.95
CA TRP A 51 2.32 -19.42 -19.90
C TRP A 51 3.29 -20.38 -19.20
N ILE A 52 3.56 -21.53 -19.80
CA ILE A 52 4.56 -22.49 -19.29
C ILE A 52 5.94 -21.81 -19.22
N GLY A 53 6.60 -21.89 -18.06
CA GLY A 53 7.86 -21.19 -17.80
C GLY A 53 7.73 -19.68 -17.56
N GLY A 54 6.52 -19.15 -17.44
CA GLY A 54 6.23 -17.71 -17.32
C GLY A 54 6.42 -17.11 -15.92
N LEU A 55 7.14 -17.79 -15.01
CA LEU A 55 7.39 -17.31 -13.66
C LEU A 55 8.43 -16.17 -13.69
N LYS A 56 8.07 -15.03 -13.10
CA LYS A 56 8.98 -13.89 -12.90
C LYS A 56 9.15 -13.66 -11.41
N GLU A 57 10.39 -13.68 -10.95
CA GLU A 57 10.76 -13.41 -9.57
C GLU A 57 11.58 -12.12 -9.48
N THR A 58 11.36 -11.33 -8.44
CA THR A 58 12.11 -10.10 -8.19
C THR A 58 12.40 -9.96 -6.71
N LYS A 59 13.67 -9.78 -6.35
CA LYS A 59 14.09 -9.55 -4.95
C LYS A 59 13.47 -8.26 -4.41
N ALA A 60 13.14 -8.26 -3.12
CA ALA A 60 12.56 -7.09 -2.48
C ALA A 60 13.48 -5.87 -2.53
N ARG A 61 14.80 -6.04 -2.43
CA ARG A 61 15.78 -4.97 -2.63
C ARG A 61 15.61 -4.25 -3.97
N LEU A 62 15.63 -5.01 -5.07
CA LEU A 62 15.46 -4.47 -6.42
C LEU A 62 14.07 -3.83 -6.61
N MET A 63 13.06 -4.37 -5.93
CA MET A 63 11.71 -3.83 -5.99
C MET A 63 11.62 -2.48 -5.29
N MET A 64 12.25 -2.33 -4.12
CA MET A 64 12.31 -1.05 -3.40
C MET A 64 13.08 0.00 -4.20
N GLU A 65 14.24 -0.36 -4.78
CA GLU A 65 15.05 0.57 -5.59
C GLU A 65 14.30 1.08 -6.83
N LYS A 66 13.60 0.19 -7.55
CA LYS A 66 12.94 0.56 -8.81
C LYS A 66 11.53 1.11 -8.60
N ARG A 67 10.75 0.49 -7.71
CA ARG A 67 9.30 0.67 -7.57
C ARG A 67 8.84 0.46 -6.12
N SER A 68 9.42 1.22 -5.20
CA SER A 68 9.03 1.31 -3.78
C SER A 68 7.53 1.59 -3.58
N ASP A 69 6.96 2.48 -4.38
CA ASP A 69 5.53 2.78 -4.50
C ASP A 69 4.71 1.50 -4.70
N TYR A 70 5.06 0.70 -5.69
CA TYR A 70 4.34 -0.53 -5.98
C TYR A 70 4.58 -1.62 -4.91
N ALA A 71 5.78 -1.68 -4.32
CA ALA A 71 6.05 -2.58 -3.20
C ALA A 71 5.15 -2.26 -2.00
N MET A 72 4.94 -0.97 -1.71
CA MET A 72 4.03 -0.51 -0.66
C MET A 72 2.57 -0.78 -1.02
N GLU A 73 2.17 -0.54 -2.27
CA GLU A 73 0.83 -0.85 -2.77
C GLU A 73 0.48 -2.33 -2.58
N LEU A 74 1.39 -3.24 -2.96
CA LEU A 74 1.20 -4.68 -2.79
C LEU A 74 1.04 -5.07 -1.33
N ALA A 75 1.82 -4.45 -0.43
CA ALA A 75 1.72 -4.71 0.99
C ALA A 75 0.36 -4.28 1.54
N VAL A 76 -0.11 -3.07 1.20
CA VAL A 76 -1.42 -2.56 1.65
C VAL A 76 -2.57 -3.34 1.04
N LYS A 77 -2.51 -3.64 -0.27
CA LYS A 77 -3.49 -4.46 -0.97
C LYS A 77 -3.63 -5.85 -0.33
N GLY A 78 -2.53 -6.45 0.10
CA GLY A 78 -2.55 -7.74 0.81
C GLY A 78 -3.28 -7.71 2.16
N MET A 79 -3.39 -6.54 2.79
CA MET A 79 -4.10 -6.35 4.07
C MET A 79 -5.60 -6.02 3.91
N LEU A 80 -6.07 -5.81 2.68
CA LEU A 80 -7.47 -5.48 2.37
C LEU A 80 -8.28 -6.74 1.99
N PRO A 81 -9.61 -6.74 2.22
CA PRO A 81 -10.48 -7.83 1.79
C PRO A 81 -10.47 -7.97 0.26
N LYS A 82 -10.48 -9.21 -0.24
CA LYS A 82 -10.46 -9.51 -1.68
C LYS A 82 -11.85 -9.46 -2.31
N ASN A 83 -12.59 -8.37 -2.09
CA ASN A 83 -13.92 -8.12 -2.65
C ASN A 83 -13.96 -6.79 -3.42
N THR A 84 -15.13 -6.43 -3.95
CA THR A 84 -15.34 -5.17 -4.68
C THR A 84 -15.04 -3.95 -3.82
N LEU A 85 -15.49 -3.94 -2.56
CA LEU A 85 -15.23 -2.87 -1.59
C LEU A 85 -13.73 -2.68 -1.32
N GLY A 86 -12.98 -3.76 -1.10
CA GLY A 86 -11.54 -3.67 -0.89
C GLY A 86 -10.77 -3.17 -2.12
N ARG A 87 -11.25 -3.52 -3.32
CA ARG A 87 -10.71 -2.96 -4.58
C ARG A 87 -11.00 -1.47 -4.69
N ALA A 88 -12.21 -1.03 -4.35
CA ALA A 88 -12.58 0.39 -4.32
C ALA A 88 -11.72 1.15 -3.29
N ALA A 89 -11.54 0.58 -2.10
CA ALA A 89 -10.73 1.16 -1.05
C ALA A 89 -9.28 1.39 -1.47
N LEU A 90 -8.69 0.44 -2.22
CA LEU A 90 -7.33 0.58 -2.72
C LEU A 90 -7.15 1.80 -3.64
N THR A 91 -8.18 2.23 -4.38
CA THR A 91 -8.06 3.39 -5.29
C THR A 91 -7.83 4.72 -4.58
N ARG A 92 -8.19 4.79 -3.29
CA ARG A 92 -8.00 5.96 -2.42
C ARG A 92 -6.60 6.03 -1.81
N LEU A 93 -5.82 4.97 -1.91
CA LEU A 93 -4.42 4.97 -1.52
C LEU A 93 -3.60 5.73 -2.57
N LYS A 94 -2.90 6.78 -2.15
CA LYS A 94 -1.95 7.52 -2.98
C LYS A 94 -0.56 7.36 -2.41
N LEU A 95 0.40 7.00 -3.26
CA LEU A 95 1.76 6.66 -2.87
C LEU A 95 2.73 7.56 -3.61
N PHE A 96 3.68 8.15 -2.90
CA PHE A 96 4.73 8.99 -3.44
C PHE A 96 6.08 8.53 -2.91
N LYS A 97 7.04 8.45 -3.85
CA LYS A 97 8.41 8.03 -3.54
C LYS A 97 9.16 9.06 -2.70
N GLY A 98 8.99 10.33 -3.02
CA GLY A 98 9.57 11.47 -2.30
C GLY A 98 8.62 12.07 -1.27
N ALA A 99 9.05 13.19 -0.68
CA ALA A 99 8.33 13.87 0.40
C ALA A 99 7.11 14.69 -0.09
N GLU A 100 7.07 15.01 -1.39
CA GLU A 100 6.04 15.88 -1.96
C GLU A 100 4.88 15.08 -2.57
N HIS A 101 3.67 15.61 -2.40
CA HIS A 101 2.45 15.08 -3.00
C HIS A 101 1.72 16.15 -3.82
N LYS A 102 1.06 15.74 -4.90
CA LYS A 102 0.33 16.67 -5.80
C LYS A 102 -1.06 17.10 -5.28
N HIS A 103 -1.48 16.62 -4.12
CA HIS A 103 -2.85 16.77 -3.59
C HIS A 103 -2.99 17.91 -2.56
N ALA A 104 -2.25 19.01 -2.74
CA ALA A 104 -2.30 20.14 -1.80
C ALA A 104 -3.69 20.81 -1.74
N ALA A 105 -4.44 20.83 -2.85
CA ALA A 105 -5.78 21.44 -2.90
C ALA A 105 -6.81 20.76 -1.98
N GLN A 106 -6.58 19.49 -1.65
CA GLN A 106 -7.44 18.66 -0.82
C GLN A 106 -7.17 18.85 0.68
N LYS A 107 -6.18 19.69 1.04
CA LYS A 107 -5.77 20.02 2.41
C LYS A 107 -5.65 18.78 3.30
N PRO A 108 -4.76 17.82 2.97
CA PRO A 108 -4.58 16.62 3.77
C PRO A 108 -4.01 16.96 5.15
N GLU A 109 -4.52 16.29 6.18
CA GLU A 109 -4.02 16.43 7.55
C GLU A 109 -2.96 15.36 7.86
N PRO A 110 -1.86 15.73 8.55
CA PRO A 110 -0.85 14.76 8.95
C PRO A 110 -1.41 13.81 10.01
N TRP A 111 -1.30 12.51 9.74
CA TRP A 111 -1.65 11.48 10.71
C TRP A 111 -0.42 11.05 11.50
N THR A 112 -0.33 11.47 12.76
CA THR A 112 0.67 10.99 13.71
C THR A 112 0.12 9.78 14.45
N GLN A 113 0.94 8.76 14.61
CA GLN A 113 0.61 7.62 15.44
C GLN A 113 1.54 7.62 16.65
N ASP A 114 0.96 7.85 17.82
CA ASP A 114 1.61 7.60 19.11
C ASP A 114 1.67 6.09 19.42
#